data_AF-A0A1W9WE80-F1
#
_entry.id   AF-A0A1W9WE80-F1
#
_cell.length_a   1.000
_cell.length_b   1.000
_cell.length_c   1.000
_cell.angle_alpha   90.00
_cell.angle_beta   90.00
_cell.angle_gamma   90.00
#
_symmetry.space_group_name_H-M   'P 1'
#
loop_
_entity.id
_entity.type
_entity.pdbx_description
1 polymer ?
#
loop_
_entity_poly.entity_id
_entity_poly.type
_entity_poly.pdbx_seq_one_letter_code
_entity_poly.pdbx_strand_id
1 'polypeptide(L)' 'SLPPETKQRARRAYRLWRANPRHPSLRFKKTGTVGSVRVDPNYRTLGLMEDETMYWFWIGAHDEYERLIACLS' A
#
# COMPACT_ATOMS: atom_id res chain seq x y z
N SER A 1 -2.86 16.57 -0.63
CA SER A 1 -1.70 16.09 -1.44
C SER A 1 -0.65 15.51 -0.51
N LEU A 2 0.09 14.46 -0.91
CA LEU A 2 1.10 13.84 -0.04
C LEU A 2 2.33 14.73 0.18
N PRO A 3 2.94 14.74 1.39
CA PRO A 3 4.22 15.40 1.63
C PRO A 3 5.32 14.89 0.68
N PRO A 4 6.30 15.73 0.29
CA PRO A 4 7.37 15.34 -0.62
C PRO A 4 8.15 14.10 -0.19
N GLU A 5 8.42 13.97 1.11
CA GLU A 5 9.11 12.82 1.68
C GLU A 5 8.28 11.53 1.54
N THR A 6 6.98 11.59 1.83
CA THR A 6 6.06 10.47 1.67
C THR A 6 6.00 10.02 0.21
N LYS A 7 6.03 10.96 -0.76
CA LYS A 7 6.11 10.62 -2.19
C LYS A 7 7.39 9.86 -2.53
N GLN A 8 8.54 10.23 -1.98
CA GLN A 8 9.79 9.49 -2.20
C GLN A 8 9.73 8.09 -1.57
N ARG A 9 9.23 7.99 -0.34
CA ARG A 9 9.07 6.69 0.35
C ARG A 9 8.10 5.79 -0.42
N ALA A 10 7.00 6.32 -0.94
CA ALA A 10 6.05 5.58 -1.76
C ALA A 10 6.71 5.01 -3.02
N ARG A 11 7.53 5.81 -3.72
CA ARG A 11 8.30 5.34 -4.89
C ARG A 11 9.30 4.23 -4.52
N ARG A 12 9.95 4.34 -3.35
CA ARG A 12 10.86 3.30 -2.86
C ARG A 12 10.11 2.01 -2.53
N ALA A 13 8.97 2.11 -1.85
CA ALA A 13 8.12 0.96 -1.54
C ALA A 13 7.61 0.30 -2.82
N TYR A 14 7.19 1.06 -3.83
CA TYR A 14 6.79 0.54 -5.14
C TYR A 14 7.92 -0.24 -5.83
N ARG A 15 9.13 0.33 -5.90
CA ARG A 15 10.29 -0.35 -6.49
C ARG A 15 10.64 -1.63 -5.73
N LEU A 16 10.59 -1.59 -4.40
CA LEU A 16 10.85 -2.76 -3.56
C LEU A 16 9.77 -3.83 -3.74
N TRP A 17 8.50 -3.44 -3.83
CA TRP A 17 7.39 -4.36 -4.10
C TRP A 17 7.57 -5.03 -5.45
N ARG A 18 7.88 -4.30 -6.52
CA ARG A 18 8.11 -4.87 -7.85
C ARG A 18 9.27 -5.89 -7.86
N ALA A 19 10.31 -5.67 -7.06
CA ALA A 19 11.47 -6.56 -6.98
C ALA A 19 11.24 -7.76 -6.05
N ASN A 20 10.57 -7.54 -4.91
CA ASN A 20 10.30 -8.56 -3.90
C ASN A 20 9.02 -8.21 -3.12
N PRO A 21 7.83 -8.65 -3.59
CA PRO A 21 6.56 -8.39 -2.92
C PRO A 21 6.50 -8.96 -1.49
N ARG A 22 7.30 -10.00 -1.20
CA ARG A 22 7.36 -10.68 0.11
C ARG A 22 8.36 -10.04 1.08
N HIS A 23 8.98 -8.91 0.71
CA HIS A 23 9.94 -8.25 1.58
C HIS A 23 9.30 -7.82 2.92
N PRO A 24 9.84 -8.20 4.10
CA PRO A 24 9.18 -7.99 5.39
C PRO A 24 8.83 -6.54 5.71
N SER A 25 9.63 -5.58 5.23
CA SER A 25 9.38 -4.14 5.45
C SER A 25 8.10 -3.64 4.78
N LEU A 26 7.66 -4.28 3.68
CA LEU A 26 6.45 -3.92 2.96
C LEU A 26 5.21 -4.29 3.74
N ARG A 27 5.30 -5.23 4.70
CA ARG A 27 4.17 -5.78 5.45
C ARG A 27 2.95 -6.01 4.55
N PHE A 28 3.18 -6.58 3.38
CA PHE A 28 2.15 -6.75 2.36
C PHE A 28 1.02 -7.63 2.90
N LYS A 29 -0.22 -7.20 2.71
CA LYS A 29 -1.43 -7.93 3.08
C LYS A 29 -2.39 -7.95 1.90
N LYS A 30 -3.08 -9.07 1.68
CA LYS A 30 -4.15 -9.21 0.68
C LYS A 30 -5.42 -9.65 1.40
N THR A 31 -6.50 -8.92 1.17
CA THR A 31 -7.86 -9.21 1.67
C THR A 31 -8.80 -9.22 0.47
N GLY A 32 -9.28 -10.39 0.07
CA GLY A 32 -10.06 -10.55 -1.16
C GLY A 32 -9.26 -10.07 -2.39
N THR A 33 -9.81 -9.11 -3.12
CA THR A 33 -9.19 -8.48 -4.30
C THR A 33 -8.37 -7.23 -3.95
N VAL A 34 -8.27 -6.82 -2.68
CA VAL A 34 -7.54 -5.61 -2.27
C VAL A 34 -6.23 -5.99 -1.58
N GLY A 35 -5.14 -5.39 -2.03
CA GLY A 35 -3.81 -5.46 -1.42
C GLY A 35 -3.48 -4.17 -0.66
N SER A 36 -2.65 -4.29 0.38
CA SER A 36 -2.08 -3.15 1.10
C SER A 36 -0.57 -3.29 1.28
N VAL A 37 0.17 -2.19 1.06
CA VAL A 37 1.63 -2.12 1.24
C VAL A 37 2.00 -0.98 2.19
N ARG A 38 2.96 -1.23 3.07
CA ARG A 38 3.56 -0.24 3.97
C ARG A 38 4.53 0.67 3.23
N VAL A 39 4.21 1.97 3.23
CA VAL A 39 5.12 3.02 2.78
C VAL A 39 6.06 3.41 3.92
N ASP A 40 5.51 3.69 5.09
CA ASP A 40 6.23 4.00 6.33
C ASP A 40 5.34 3.73 7.55
N PRO A 41 5.70 4.09 8.80
CA PRO A 41 4.80 3.88 9.93
C PRO A 41 3.39 4.43 9.79
N ASN A 42 3.26 5.60 9.18
CA ASN A 42 2.04 6.38 9.16
C ASN A 42 1.26 6.26 7.84
N TYR A 43 1.90 5.81 6.76
CA TYR A 43 1.28 5.75 5.44
C TYR A 43 1.20 4.33 4.85
N ARG A 44 0.08 4.04 4.21
CA ARG A 44 -0.18 2.80 3.47
C ARG A 44 -0.56 3.11 2.03
N THR A 45 -0.37 2.12 1.17
CA THR A 45 -1.00 2.08 -0.15
C THR A 45 -2.09 1.02 -0.16
N LEU A 46 -3.07 1.24 -1.03
CA LEU A 46 -4.06 0.26 -1.41
C LEU A 46 -3.96 0.01 -2.91
N GLY A 47 -4.23 -1.21 -3.31
CA GLY A 47 -4.30 -1.58 -4.71
C GLY A 47 -5.23 -2.74 -4.95
N LEU A 48 -5.73 -2.83 -6.17
CA LEU A 48 -6.50 -3.99 -6.63
C LEU A 48 -5.52 -5.06 -7.11
N MET A 49 -5.78 -6.29 -6.69
CA MET A 49 -5.05 -7.48 -7.11
C MET A 49 -5.81 -8.13 -8.26
N GLU A 50 -5.18 -8.20 -9.42
CA GLU A 50 -5.59 -9.05 -10.54
C GLU A 50 -4.44 -10.01 -10.82
N ASP A 51 -4.70 -11.31 -10.65
CA ASP A 51 -3.67 -12.36 -10.66
C ASP A 51 -2.49 -12.03 -9.72
N GLU A 52 -1.29 -11.88 -10.28
CA GLU A 52 -0.06 -11.50 -9.57
C GLU A 52 0.26 -10.00 -9.69
N THR A 53 -0.60 -9.23 -10.34
CA THR A 53 -0.42 -7.79 -10.54
C THR A 53 -1.22 -6.99 -9.51
N MET A 54 -0.59 -5.96 -8.95
CA MET A 54 -1.24 -5.03 -8.04
C MET A 54 -1.31 -3.63 -8.66
N TYR A 55 -2.52 -3.13 -8.86
CA TYR A 55 -2.79 -1.78 -9.36
C TYR A 55 -3.01 -0.83 -8.18
N TRP A 56 -2.00 0.00 -7.88
CA TRP A 56 -2.06 0.92 -6.75
C TRP A 56 -2.97 2.10 -7.11
N PHE A 57 -4.08 2.27 -6.39
CA PHE A 57 -5.05 3.35 -6.65
C PHE A 57 -5.11 4.39 -5.53
N TRP A 58 -4.59 4.09 -4.34
CA TRP A 58 -4.63 5.01 -3.20
C TRP A 58 -3.38 4.92 -2.34
N ILE A 59 -3.00 6.07 -1.77
CA ILE A 59 -1.94 6.19 -0.75
C ILE A 59 -2.39 7.25 0.26
N GLY A 60 -2.41 6.89 1.54
CA GLY A 60 -2.83 7.80 2.59
C GLY A 60 -2.48 7.31 3.98
N ALA A 61 -2.97 8.05 4.97
CA ALA A 61 -2.62 7.84 6.36
C ALA A 61 -3.26 6.55 6.92
N HIS A 62 -2.67 6.00 7.98
CA HIS A 62 -3.10 4.72 8.56
C HIS A 62 -4.55 4.78 9.08
N ASP A 63 -4.95 5.89 9.69
CA ASP A 63 -6.31 6.12 10.18
C ASP A 63 -7.35 6.20 9.05
N GLU A 64 -7.00 6.84 7.93
CA GLU A 64 -7.81 6.86 6.72
C GLU A 64 -7.94 5.45 6.11
N TYR A 65 -6.85 4.69 6.11
CA TYR A 65 -6.85 3.27 5.71
C TYR A 65 -7.82 2.44 6.57
N GLU A 66 -7.78 2.57 7.90
CA GLU A 66 -8.67 1.82 8.80
C GLU A 66 -10.14 2.14 8.51
N ARG A 67 -10.47 3.42 8.24
CA ARG A 67 -11.84 3.83 7.85
C ARG A 67 -12.28 3.24 6.52
N LEU A 68 -11.40 3.26 5.50
CA LEU A 68 -11.71 2.72 4.18
C LEU A 68 -11.95 1.21 4.22
N ILE A 69 -11.12 0.47 4.97
CA ILE A 69 -11.28 -0.98 5.11
C ILE A 69 -12.56 -1.32 5.88
N ALA A 70 -12.90 -0.59 6.94
CA ALA A 70 -14.14 -0.82 7.70
C ALA A 70 -15.42 -0.61 6.86
N CYS A 71 -15.36 0.18 5.78
CA CYS A 71 -16.49 0.38 4.86
C CYS A 71 -16.55 -0.69 3.74
N LEU A 72 -15.48 -1.45 3.54
CA LEU A 72 -15.35 -2.49 2.50
C LEU A 72 -15.51 -3.92 3.04
N SER A 73 -15.56 -4.07 4.36
CA SER A 73 -15.86 -5.31 5.10
C SER A 73 -17.34 -5.42 5.44
#